data_AF-A0A974SZM6-F1
#
_entry.id   AF-A0A974SZM6-F1
#
_cell.length_a   1.000
_cell.length_b   1.000
_cell.length_c   1.000
_cell.angle_alpha   90.00
_cell.angle_beta   90.00
_cell.angle_gamma   90.00
#
_symmetry.space_group_name_H-M   'P 1'
#
loop_
_entity.id
_entity.type
_entity.pdbx_description
1 polymer ?
#
loop_
_entity_poly.entity_id
_entity_poly.type
_entity_poly.pdbx_seq_one_letter_code
_entity_poly.pdbx_strand_id
1 'polypeptide(L)'
;MLAKKKSSESRNRRVTRVEPPVLEEAVVAAQGLTDDIESQVEIAAQLMGLSHDEVRPVVLRSASQIRRPERLPERFPMHERSEGPKVVVVERRRPRLVMPR
;
A
#
# COMPACT_ATOMS: atom_id res chain seq x y z
N MET A 1 31.89 22.47 -13.47
CA MET A 1 31.16 22.29 -12.20
C MET A 1 31.28 20.82 -11.79
N LEU A 2 31.88 20.51 -10.64
CA LEU A 2 32.17 19.14 -10.22
C LEU A 2 30.89 18.38 -9.83
N ALA A 3 30.66 17.23 -10.46
CA ALA A 3 29.61 16.29 -10.06
C ALA A 3 29.96 15.65 -8.70
N LYS A 4 29.16 15.93 -7.68
CA LYS A 4 29.33 15.41 -6.32
C LYS A 4 28.96 13.92 -6.29
N LYS A 5 29.96 13.04 -6.16
CA LYS A 5 29.74 11.59 -6.00
C LYS A 5 28.99 11.32 -4.69
N LYS A 6 27.78 10.74 -4.77
CA LYS A 6 27.01 10.28 -3.62
C LYS A 6 27.77 9.14 -2.91
N SER A 7 27.95 9.24 -1.58
CA SER A 7 28.69 8.26 -0.80
C SER A 7 27.98 6.91 -0.74
N SER A 8 28.78 5.84 -0.62
CA SER A 8 28.38 4.43 -0.65
C SER A 8 27.50 3.96 0.51
N GLU A 9 27.29 4.80 1.54
CA GLU A 9 26.47 4.52 2.73
C GLU A 9 24.99 4.24 2.37
N SER A 10 24.50 4.81 1.28
CA SER A 10 23.08 4.76 0.89
C SER A 10 22.68 3.50 0.11
N ARG A 11 23.63 2.67 -0.34
CA ARG A 11 23.32 1.53 -1.23
C ARG A 11 22.63 0.36 -0.52
N ASN A 12 22.73 0.29 0.82
CA ASN A 12 22.12 -0.79 1.62
C ASN A 12 21.03 -0.28 2.59
N ARG A 13 20.66 1.01 2.52
CA ARG A 13 19.60 1.56 3.38
C ARG A 13 18.26 1.33 2.72
N ARG A 14 17.47 0.41 3.27
CA ARG A 14 16.07 0.20 2.87
C ARG A 14 15.27 1.41 3.31
N VAL A 15 14.83 2.24 2.36
CA VAL A 15 13.97 3.41 2.61
C VAL A 15 12.59 3.08 2.08
N THR A 16 11.57 3.21 2.92
CA THR A 16 10.17 3.12 2.48
C THR A 16 9.88 4.32 1.59
N ARG A 17 9.39 4.05 0.38
CA ARG A 17 8.91 5.11 -0.50
C ARG A 17 7.66 5.72 0.14
N VAL A 18 7.68 7.02 0.37
CA VAL A 18 6.51 7.77 0.85
C VAL A 18 5.85 8.38 -0.37
N GLU A 19 4.62 7.96 -0.65
CA GLU A 19 3.77 8.58 -1.67
C GLU A 19 2.96 9.71 -1.03
N PRO A 20 2.72 10.82 -1.75
CA PRO A 20 1.94 11.93 -1.22
C PRO A 20 0.48 11.49 -1.00
N PRO A 21 -0.22 12.06 0.00
CA PRO A 21 -1.62 11.74 0.24
C PRO A 21 -2.47 12.15 -0.96
N VAL A 22 -3.39 11.27 -1.37
CA VAL A 22 -4.32 11.51 -2.49
C VAL A 22 -5.72 11.76 -1.93
N LEU A 23 -6.44 12.71 -2.54
CA LEU A 23 -7.79 13.08 -2.12
C LEU A 23 -8.76 11.88 -2.14
N GLU A 24 -8.66 11.01 -3.14
CA GLU A 24 -9.49 9.80 -3.24
C GLU A 24 -9.30 8.86 -2.05
N GLU A 25 -8.06 8.70 -1.57
CA GLU A 25 -7.74 7.88 -0.40
C GLU A 25 -8.32 8.48 0.89
N ALA A 26 -8.28 9.81 1.03
CA ALA A 26 -8.90 10.50 2.15
C ALA A 26 -10.42 10.33 2.16
N VAL A 27 -11.07 10.33 0.98
CA VAL A 27 -12.52 10.05 0.86
C VAL A 27 -12.84 8.62 1.30
N VAL A 28 -12.04 7.63 0.87
CA VAL A 28 -12.21 6.23 1.28
C VAL A 28 -12.02 6.07 2.79
N ALA A 29 -11.01 6.75 3.37
CA ALA A 29 -10.80 6.74 4.81
C ALA A 29 -12.01 7.33 5.55
N ALA A 30 -12.50 8.49 5.13
CA ALA A 30 -13.66 9.15 5.73
C ALA A 30 -14.94 8.30 5.67
N GLN A 31 -15.17 7.60 4.55
CA GLN A 31 -16.27 6.65 4.40
C GLN A 31 -16.18 5.46 5.37
N GLY A 32 -14.97 5.04 5.72
CA GLY A 32 -14.76 4.01 6.75
C GLY A 32 -15.09 4.48 8.18
N LEU A 33 -15.21 5.79 8.40
CA LEU A 33 -15.53 6.39 9.71
C LEU A 33 -17.01 6.74 9.87
N THR A 34 -17.69 7.15 8.79
CA THR A 34 -19.09 7.61 8.84
C THR A 34 -19.79 7.47 7.50
N ASP A 35 -21.11 7.25 7.53
CA ASP A 35 -21.99 7.18 6.35
C ASP A 35 -22.61 8.53 5.96
N ASP A 36 -22.52 9.54 6.83
CA ASP A 36 -23.05 10.88 6.57
C ASP A 36 -22.13 11.68 5.62
N ILE A 37 -22.71 12.24 4.55
CA ILE A 37 -21.95 12.90 3.48
C ILE A 37 -21.26 14.17 3.99
N GLU A 38 -21.95 14.99 4.79
CA GLU A 38 -21.36 16.23 5.29
C GLU A 38 -20.19 15.94 6.23
N SER A 39 -20.34 14.95 7.10
CA SER A 39 -19.26 14.45 7.97
C SER A 39 -18.09 13.88 7.16
N GLN A 40 -18.35 13.13 6.08
CA GLN A 40 -17.29 12.61 5.20
C GLN A 40 -16.50 13.75 4.53
N VAL A 41 -17.17 14.81 4.09
CA VAL A 41 -16.54 15.99 3.47
C VAL A 41 -15.63 16.70 4.48
N GLU A 42 -16.11 16.90 5.71
CA GLU A 42 -15.32 17.53 6.78
C GLU A 42 -14.04 16.72 7.08
N ILE A 43 -14.17 15.41 7.28
CA ILE A 43 -13.03 14.54 7.61
C ILE A 43 -12.02 14.51 6.45
N ALA A 44 -12.48 14.33 5.21
CA ALA A 44 -11.60 14.28 4.04
C ALA A 44 -10.90 15.63 3.81
N ALA A 45 -11.57 16.75 4.06
CA ALA A 45 -10.96 18.07 4.00
C ALA A 45 -9.88 18.26 5.08
N GLN A 46 -10.13 17.81 6.31
CA GLN A 46 -9.14 17.84 7.39
C GLN A 46 -7.91 16.97 7.10
N LEU A 47 -8.11 15.79 6.49
CA LEU A 47 -7.01 14.88 6.10
C LEU A 47 -6.15 15.48 4.98
N MET A 48 -6.75 16.22 4.05
CA MET A 48 -6.05 16.78 2.88
C MET A 48 -5.59 18.23 3.06
N GLY A 49 -6.12 18.95 4.05
CA GLY A 49 -5.89 20.38 4.22
C GLY A 49 -6.50 21.24 3.10
N LEU A 50 -7.61 20.79 2.52
CA LEU A 50 -8.32 21.46 1.43
C LEU A 50 -9.65 22.05 1.90
N SER A 51 -10.27 22.91 1.09
CA SER A 51 -11.57 23.49 1.41
C SER A 51 -12.70 22.48 1.19
N HIS A 52 -13.80 22.61 1.96
CA HIS A 52 -14.96 21.71 1.82
C HIS A 52 -15.53 21.74 0.38
N ASP A 53 -15.52 22.90 -0.27
CA ASP A 53 -16.05 23.07 -1.63
C ASP A 53 -15.26 22.27 -2.67
N GLU A 54 -13.95 22.08 -2.47
CA GLU A 54 -13.09 21.27 -3.35
C GLU A 54 -13.30 19.77 -3.13
N VAL A 55 -13.59 19.36 -1.90
CA VAL A 55 -13.73 17.94 -1.51
C VAL A 55 -15.13 17.39 -1.82
N ARG A 56 -16.17 18.21 -1.60
CA ARG A 56 -17.58 17.84 -1.78
C ARG A 56 -17.93 17.17 -3.11
N PRO A 57 -17.51 17.69 -4.28
CA PRO A 57 -17.85 17.04 -5.55
C PRO A 57 -17.24 15.64 -5.70
N VAL A 58 -16.10 15.38 -5.05
CA VAL A 58 -15.44 14.06 -5.10
C VAL A 58 -16.13 13.07 -4.17
N VAL A 59 -16.49 13.49 -2.95
CA VAL A 59 -17.25 12.65 -2.01
C VAL A 59 -18.59 12.23 -2.61
N LEU A 60 -19.32 13.17 -3.21
CA LEU A 60 -20.60 12.88 -3.88
C LEU A 60 -20.44 11.89 -5.05
N ARG A 61 -19.36 12.02 -5.82
CA ARG A 61 -19.04 11.08 -6.90
C ARG A 61 -18.76 9.69 -6.35
N SER A 62 -17.95 9.57 -5.31
CA SER A 62 -17.59 8.29 -4.69
C SER A 62 -18.79 7.61 -4.01
N ALA A 63 -19.66 8.36 -3.34
CA ALA A 63 -20.90 7.85 -2.75
C ALA A 63 -21.85 7.22 -3.80
N SER A 64 -21.89 7.79 -5.01
CA SER A 64 -22.67 7.23 -6.12
C SER A 64 -22.09 5.92 -6.68
N GLN A 65 -20.77 5.73 -6.56
CA GLN A 65 -20.07 4.54 -7.07
C GLN A 65 -20.19 3.35 -6.13
N ILE A 66 -20.22 3.56 -4.80
CA ILE A 66 -20.39 2.50 -3.78
C ILE A 66 -21.72 1.73 -3.97
N ARG A 67 -22.75 2.38 -4.51
CA ARG A 67 -24.04 1.73 -4.80
C ARG A 67 -24.01 0.79 -6.00
N ARG A 68 -22.94 0.79 -6.79
CA ARG A 68 -22.69 -0.32 -7.71
C ARG A 68 -22.01 -1.38 -6.86
N PRO A 69 -22.65 -2.54 -6.61
CA PRO A 69 -21.90 -3.66 -6.08
C PRO A 69 -20.75 -3.86 -7.06
N GLU A 70 -19.52 -3.75 -6.56
CA GLU A 70 -18.36 -4.15 -7.33
C GLU A 70 -18.72 -5.52 -7.91
N ARG A 71 -18.93 -5.57 -9.22
CA ARG A 71 -18.80 -6.83 -9.92
C ARG A 71 -17.36 -7.22 -9.63
N LEU A 72 -17.21 -8.12 -8.66
CA LEU A 72 -15.98 -8.81 -8.35
C LEU A 72 -15.26 -8.97 -9.69
N PRO A 73 -14.06 -8.37 -9.91
CA PRO A 73 -13.35 -8.64 -11.13
C PRO A 73 -13.25 -10.15 -11.23
N GLU A 74 -13.98 -10.68 -12.20
CA GLU A 74 -14.14 -12.09 -12.45
C GLU A 74 -12.73 -12.63 -12.56
N ARG A 75 -12.32 -13.37 -11.53
CA ARG A 75 -11.13 -14.20 -11.47
C ARG A 75 -9.91 -13.49 -12.07
N PHE A 76 -9.01 -13.01 -11.22
CA PHE A 76 -7.60 -12.96 -11.60
C PHE A 76 -7.30 -14.26 -12.35
N PRO A 77 -6.86 -14.25 -13.63
CA PRO A 77 -6.29 -15.43 -14.21
C PRO A 77 -5.01 -15.64 -13.40
N MET A 78 -5.15 -16.42 -12.33
CA MET A 78 -4.05 -17.08 -11.67
C MET A 78 -3.31 -17.71 -12.83
N HIS A 79 -2.18 -17.11 -13.21
CA HIS A 79 -1.35 -17.70 -14.23
C HIS A 79 -1.07 -19.08 -13.68
N GLU A 80 -1.60 -20.07 -14.38
CA GLU A 80 -1.31 -21.47 -14.24
C GLU A 80 0.16 -21.64 -14.64
N ARG A 81 1.06 -21.10 -13.82
CA ARG A 81 2.46 -21.47 -13.81
C ARG A 81 2.41 -22.86 -13.22
N SER A 82 2.38 -23.83 -14.12
CA SER A 82 2.79 -25.20 -13.86
C SER A 82 4.07 -25.19 -13.02
N GLU A 83 3.93 -25.28 -11.72
CA GLU A 83 4.99 -25.67 -10.79
C GLU A 83 4.25 -26.21 -9.58
N GLY A 84 4.15 -27.54 -9.51
CA GLY A 84 3.70 -28.24 -8.33
C GLY A 84 4.51 -27.86 -7.08
N PRO A 85 4.18 -28.44 -5.91
CA PRO A 85 4.81 -28.07 -4.65
C PRO A 85 6.34 -28.11 -4.74
N LYS A 86 6.99 -26.96 -4.57
CA LYS A 86 8.47 -26.85 -4.52
C LYS A 86 8.94 -27.42 -3.18
N VAL A 87 9.32 -28.69 -3.17
CA VAL A 87 9.92 -29.34 -2.00
C VAL A 87 11.40 -28.96 -1.94
N VAL A 88 11.81 -28.34 -0.84
CA VAL A 88 13.22 -28.02 -0.56
C VAL A 88 13.72 -28.99 0.52
N VAL A 89 14.66 -29.85 0.15
CA VAL A 89 15.37 -30.73 1.10
C VAL A 89 16.67 -30.05 1.50
N VAL A 90 16.88 -29.85 2.80
CA VAL A 90 18.11 -29.26 3.35
C VAL A 90 18.85 -30.32 4.16
N GLU A 91 20.06 -30.67 3.74
CA GLU A 91 20.96 -31.48 4.56
C GLU A 91 21.62 -30.61 5.64
N ARG A 92 21.44 -30.97 6.91
CA ARG A 92 22.05 -30.26 8.05
C ARG A 92 23.41 -30.87 8.40
N ARG A 93 24.49 -30.15 8.10
CA ARG A 93 25.84 -30.53 8.51
C ARG A 93 26.03 -30.31 10.01
N ARG A 94 26.38 -31.36 10.77
CA ARG A 94 26.67 -31.23 12.21
C ARG A 94 27.99 -30.48 12.44
N PRO A 95 28.06 -29.55 13.41
CA PRO A 95 29.30 -28.88 13.76
C PRO A 95 30.30 -29.91 14.29
N ARG A 96 31.57 -29.80 13.88
CA ARG A 96 32.64 -30.65 14.39
C ARG A 96 32.86 -30.32 15.87
N LEU A 97 32.73 -31.32 16.75
CA LEU A 97 33.07 -31.17 18.15
C LEU A 97 34.58 -30.95 18.25
N VAL A 98 35.02 -29.75 18.61
CA VAL A 98 36.42 -29.51 18.97
C VAL A 98 36.57 -29.99 20.40
N MET A 99 37.21 -31.14 20.59
CA MET A 99 37.60 -31.60 21.93
C MET A 99 38.74 -30.72 22.44
N PRO A 100 38.61 -30.04 23.59
CA PRO A 100 39.74 -29.40 24.24
C PRO A 100 40.71 -30.47 24.75
N ARG A 101 42.00 -30.24 24.52
CA ARG A 101 43.10 -31.02 25.10
C ARG A 101 43.40 -30.57 26.52
#